data_AF-A0A0P1E3B2-F1
#
_entry.id   AF-A0A0P1E3B2-F1
#
_cell.length_a   1.000
_cell.length_b   1.000
_cell.length_c   1.000
_cell.angle_alpha   90.00
_cell.angle_beta   90.00
_cell.angle_gamma   90.00
#
_symmetry.space_group_name_H-M   'P 1'
#
loop_
_entity.id
_entity.type
_entity.pdbx_description
1 polymer ?
#
loop_
_entity_poly.entity_id
_entity_poly.type
_entity_poly.pdbx_seq_one_letter_code
_entity_poly.pdbx_strand_id
1 'polypeptide(L)' 'MTLDAPETKIVETARVACDGGEGALGHPRVWLQIPEDTGWVECPYCDCKYVLSEHNAQ' A
#
# COMPACT_ATOMS: atom_id res chain seq x y z
N MET A 1 -15.28 16.75 -7.61
CA MET A 1 -15.12 15.68 -6.61
C MET A 1 -13.64 15.61 -6.31
N THR A 2 -13.22 15.95 -5.09
CA THR A 2 -11.83 15.82 -4.66
C THR A 2 -11.57 14.33 -4.46
N LEU A 3 -10.75 13.75 -5.32
CA LEU A 3 -10.19 12.42 -5.08
C LEU A 3 -9.30 12.58 -3.85
N ASP A 4 -9.69 11.98 -2.73
CA ASP A 4 -8.85 11.93 -1.54
C ASP A 4 -7.48 11.36 -1.95
N ALA A 5 -6.41 12.01 -1.50
CA ALA A 5 -5.07 11.64 -1.88
C ALA A 5 -4.79 10.18 -1.50
N PRO A 6 -4.08 9.40 -2.34
CA PRO A 6 -3.80 8.00 -2.06
C PRO A 6 -3.09 7.86 -0.70
N GLU A 7 -3.69 7.08 0.20
CA GLU A 7 -3.16 6.86 1.55
C GLU A 7 -1.82 6.13 1.43
N THR A 8 -0.72 6.83 1.75
CA THR A 8 0.63 6.27 1.69
C THR A 8 1.01 5.67 3.05
N LYS A 9 1.34 4.38 3.05
CA LYS A 9 1.72 3.61 4.24
C LYS A 9 3.17 3.15 4.13
N ILE A 10 3.97 3.47 5.14
CA ILE A 10 5.34 2.98 5.23
C ILE A 10 5.32 1.61 5.89
N VAL A 11 5.97 0.63 5.29
CA VAL A 11 6.04 -0.76 5.76
C VAL A 11 7.48 -1.20 5.91
N GLU A 12 7.74 -2.08 6.87
CA GLU A 12 9.10 -2.61 7.12
C GLU A 12 9.42 -3.86 6.31
N THR A 13 8.41 -4.46 5.67
CA THR A 13 8.57 -5.70 4.91
C THR A 13 8.09 -5.52 3.49
N ALA A 14 8.78 -6.15 2.54
CA ALA A 14 8.40 -6.11 1.13
C ALA A 14 7.08 -6.86 0.86
N ARG A 15 6.67 -7.76 1.74
CA ARG A 15 5.42 -8.51 1.61
C ARG A 15 4.35 -7.92 2.53
N VAL A 16 3.36 -7.26 1.96
CA VAL A 16 2.32 -6.52 2.69
C VAL A 16 0.97 -7.21 2.55
N ALA A 17 0.25 -7.35 3.67
CA ALA A 17 -1.16 -7.69 3.65
C ALA A 17 -1.99 -6.40 3.56
N CYS A 18 -2.78 -6.28 2.51
CA CYS A 18 -3.75 -5.21 2.35
C CYS A 18 -5.15 -5.77 2.60
N ASP A 19 -5.80 -5.30 3.67
CA ASP A 19 -7.17 -5.68 4.03
C ASP A 19 -8.22 -4.64 3.56
N GLY A 20 -7.85 -3.70 2.69
CA GLY A 20 -8.79 -2.77 2.05
C GLY A 20 -9.28 -1.59 2.89
N GLY A 21 -8.70 -1.34 4.07
CA GLY A 21 -9.06 -0.24 4.97
C GLY A 21 -10.28 -0.51 5.85
N GLU A 22 -10.54 0.35 6.84
CA GLU A 22 -11.72 0.23 7.71
C GLU A 22 -13.00 0.64 6.97
N GLY A 23 -13.83 -0.34 6.59
CA GLY A 23 -15.19 -0.08 6.14
C GLY A 23 -15.80 -1.18 5.25
N ALA A 24 -17.12 -1.12 5.08
CA ALA A 24 -17.89 -2.07 4.26
C ALA A 24 -17.60 -2.00 2.74
N LEU A 25 -16.74 -1.05 2.32
CA LEU A 25 -16.31 -0.86 0.93
C LEU A 25 -14.88 -1.36 0.66
N GLY A 26 -14.20 -1.94 1.66
CA GLY A 26 -12.91 -2.57 1.48
C GLY A 26 -12.98 -3.87 0.65
N HIS A 27 -11.82 -4.35 0.20
CA HIS A 27 -11.69 -5.64 -0.49
C HIS A 27 -11.20 -6.73 0.47
N PRO A 28 -11.37 -8.03 0.12
CA PRO A 28 -10.78 -9.12 0.89
C PRO A 28 -9.26 -8.99 1.03
N ARG A 29 -8.67 -9.53 2.10
CA ARG A 29 -7.21 -9.55 2.28
C ARG A 29 -6.49 -10.04 1.03
N VAL A 30 -5.62 -9.18 0.49
CA VAL A 30 -4.67 -9.56 -0.56
C VAL A 30 -3.25 -9.37 -0.07
N TRP A 31 -2.34 -10.13 -0.65
CA TRP A 31 -0.91 -10.00 -0.40
C TRP A 31 -0.26 -9.28 -1.58
N LEU A 32 0.40 -8.18 -1.29
CA LEU A 32 1.16 -7.38 -2.24
C LEU A 32 2.64 -7.62 -2.00
N GLN A 33 3.42 -7.67 -3.08
CA GLN A 33 4.87 -7.74 -3.04
C GLN A 33 5.43 -6.41 -3.55
N ILE A 34 6.20 -5.73 -2.73
CA ILE A 34 6.96 -4.54 -3.08
C ILE A 34 8.21 -5.00 -3.84
N PRO A 35 8.42 -4.53 -5.08
CA PRO A 35 9.66 -4.76 -5.80
C PRO A 35 10.78 -3.89 -5.21
N GLU A 36 11.94 -4.49 -4.97
CA GLU A 36 13.11 -3.83 -4.35
C GLU A 36 13.64 -2.67 -5.22
N ASP A 37 13.58 -2.80 -6.55
CA ASP A 37 13.97 -1.75 -7.51
C ASP A 37 13.14 -0.46 -7.37
N THR A 38 11.83 -0.59 -7.12
CA THR A 38 10.92 0.56 -7.06
C THR A 38 10.70 1.04 -5.64
N GLY A 39 10.79 0.14 -4.65
CA GLY A 39 10.61 0.46 -3.23
C GLY A 39 9.15 0.72 -2.82
N TRP A 40 8.18 0.60 -3.72
CA TRP A 40 6.76 0.78 -3.41
C TRP A 40 5.84 -0.08 -4.28
N VAL A 41 4.61 -0.32 -3.79
CA VAL A 41 3.53 -1.00 -4.52
C VAL A 41 2.18 -0.34 -4.18
N GLU A 42 1.28 -0.29 -5.15
CA GLU A 42 -0.08 0.24 -4.96
C GLU A 42 -1.10 -0.90 -4.95
N CYS A 43 -2.07 -0.83 -4.03
CA CYS A 43 -3.17 -1.76 -4.04
C CYS A 43 -4.17 -1.38 -5.15
N PRO A 44 -4.52 -2.30 -6.07
CA PRO A 44 -5.42 -2.00 -7.19
C PRO A 44 -6.89 -1.81 -6.80
N TYR A 45 -7.22 -1.90 -5.51
CA TYR A 45 -8.59 -1.85 -5.01
C TYR A 45 -8.87 -0.63 -4.13
N CYS A 46 -7.94 -0.27 -3.25
CA CYS A 46 -8.10 0.83 -2.29
C CYS A 46 -7.14 1.99 -2.55
N ASP A 47 -6.35 1.93 -3.63
CA ASP A 47 -5.35 2.94 -4.02
C ASP A 47 -4.35 3.29 -2.90
N CYS A 48 -4.22 2.43 -1.89
CA CYS A 48 -3.22 2.60 -0.85
C CYS A 48 -1.84 2.32 -1.43
N LYS A 49 -0.92 3.27 -1.24
CA LYS A 49 0.47 3.13 -1.65
C LYS A 49 1.30 2.63 -0.49
N TYR A 50 1.91 1.47 -0.62
CA TYR A 50 2.82 0.91 0.36
C TYR A 50 4.26 1.17 -0.05
N VAL A 51 5.03 1.81 0.82
CA VAL A 51 6.43 2.17 0.58
C VAL A 51 7.31 1.45 1.60
N LEU A 52 8.37 0.80 1.13
CA LEU A 52 9.32 0.13 2.02
C LEU A 52 10.11 1.18 2.82
N SER A 53 10.19 1.02 4.14
CA SER A 53 10.88 1.95 5.04
C SER A 53 12.35 2.14 4.67
N GLU A 54 13.02 1.06 4.24
CA GLU A 54 14.40 1.09 3.74
C GLU A 54 14.57 2.03 2.54
N HIS A 55 13.56 2.13 1.67
CA HIS A 55 13.60 2.98 0.48
C HIS A 55 13.21 4.44 0.78
N ASN A 56 12.48 4.68 1.87
CA ASN A 56 11.98 6.00 2.28
C ASN A 56 12.96 6.78 3.17
N ALA A 57 14.11 6.21 3.55
CA ALA A 57 15.06 6.80 4.48
C ALA A 57 16.24 7.55 3.82
N GLN A 58 16.07 8.06 2.59
CA GLN A 58 17.10 8.83 1.87
C GLN A 58 17.15 10.29 2.30
#